data_AF-A0A534Q684-F1
#
_entry.id   AF-A0A534Q684-F1
#
_cell.length_a   1.000
_cell.length_b   1.000
_cell.length_c   1.000
_cell.angle_alpha   90.00
_cell.angle_beta   90.00
_cell.angle_gamma   90.00
#
_symmetry.space_group_name_H-M   'P 1'
#
loop_
_entity.id
_entity.type
_entity.pdbx_description
1 polymer ?
#
loop_
_entity_poly.entity_id
_entity_poly.type
_entity_poly.pdbx_seq_one_letter_code
_entity_poly.pdbx_strand_id
1 'polypeptide(L)'
;MMKTIAIVLGVLAAILVAVIAMQPSEFAIERSTEIAAPADVVYAHLESPRAMDVWSPWVKMDPDQKLTHEGPESGVGARESWEGPKIGAGSLEIVAAKPSEEVEMRLDFTKPMQATNRALFILTPAGEGTHVTWRMEGANNFVGKAASLVMNMDQTVGGTFEEGLASLKSLAESDAKARAEQEAAAAAATAGTGSTMTLEEMKSALGEMPEDPNAPPADAATPPAEE
;
A
#
# COMPACT_ATOMS: atom_id res chain seq x y z
N MET A 1 6.97 46.76 44.96
CA MET A 1 7.59 45.50 44.53
C MET A 1 6.57 44.54 43.90
N MET A 2 5.51 44.10 44.60
CA MET A 2 4.46 43.22 44.01
C MET A 2 3.80 43.77 42.73
N LYS A 3 3.49 45.08 42.69
CA LYS A 3 2.89 45.72 41.50
C LYS A 3 3.81 45.65 40.27
N THR A 4 5.10 45.85 40.45
CA THR A 4 6.10 45.76 39.37
C THR A 4 6.24 44.33 38.86
N ILE A 5 6.27 43.35 39.78
CA ILE A 5 6.32 41.92 39.42
C ILE A 5 5.06 41.53 38.61
N ALA A 6 3.87 41.96 39.05
CA ALA A 6 2.62 41.70 38.34
C ALA A 6 2.60 42.32 36.93
N ILE A 7 3.11 43.54 36.77
CA ILE A 7 3.22 44.21 35.46
C ILE A 7 4.19 43.45 34.54
N VAL A 8 5.37 43.08 35.04
CA VAL A 8 6.35 42.32 34.26
C VAL A 8 5.80 40.97 33.81
N LEU A 9 5.14 40.23 34.71
CA LEU A 9 4.49 38.97 34.36
C LEU A 9 3.36 39.16 33.33
N GLY A 10 2.56 40.23 33.45
CA GLY A 10 1.52 40.56 32.49
C GLY A 10 2.08 40.86 31.10
N VAL A 11 3.18 41.62 31.02
CA VAL A 11 3.86 41.93 29.75
C VAL A 11 4.46 40.66 29.13
N LEU A 12 5.10 39.80 29.92
CA LEU A 12 5.64 38.53 29.43
C LEU A 12 4.55 37.59 28.91
N ALA A 13 3.42 37.50 29.61
CA ALA A 13 2.27 36.72 29.15
C ALA A 13 1.69 37.28 27.85
N ALA A 14 1.56 38.61 27.72
CA ALA A 14 1.08 39.24 26.50
C ALA A 14 2.01 39.01 25.31
N ILE A 15 3.34 39.08 25.52
CA ILE A 15 4.33 38.76 24.49
C ILE A 15 4.21 37.29 24.08
N LEU A 16 4.09 36.36 25.03
CA LEU A 16 3.94 34.94 24.73
C LEU A 16 2.67 34.66 23.90
N VAL A 17 1.54 35.25 24.27
CA VAL A 17 0.29 35.13 23.51
C VAL A 17 0.43 35.69 22.10
N ALA A 18 1.09 36.84 21.94
CA ALA A 18 1.36 37.42 20.62
C ALA A 18 2.23 36.50 19.76
N VAL A 19 3.29 35.92 20.33
CA VAL A 19 4.17 34.96 19.63
C VAL A 19 3.42 33.71 19.18
N ILE A 20 2.56 33.14 20.04
CA ILE A 20 1.70 31.98 19.68
C ILE A 20 0.73 32.37 18.55
N ALA A 21 0.10 33.54 18.64
CA ALA A 21 -0.86 34.00 17.63
C ALA A 21 -0.20 34.19 16.25
N MET A 22 1.08 34.59 16.21
CA MET A 22 1.86 34.78 15.00
C MET A 22 2.36 33.48 14.35
N GLN A 23 2.23 32.32 15.00
CA GLN A 23 2.59 31.04 14.39
C GLN A 23 1.66 30.68 13.21
N PRO A 24 2.15 29.93 12.20
CA PRO A 24 1.34 29.46 11.08
C PRO A 24 0.08 28.73 11.54
N SER A 25 -1.05 29.00 10.88
CA SER A 25 -2.32 28.28 11.12
C SER A 25 -2.39 26.93 10.44
N GLU A 26 -1.41 26.60 9.61
CA GLU A 26 -1.34 25.35 8.86
C GLU A 26 0.05 24.76 9.02
N PHE A 27 0.14 23.44 9.01
CA PHE A 27 1.40 22.72 8.96
C PHE A 27 1.37 21.72 7.81
N ALA A 28 2.55 21.46 7.24
CA ALA A 28 2.77 20.39 6.28
C ALA A 28 4.07 19.67 6.65
N ILE A 29 4.02 18.35 6.73
CA ILE A 29 5.17 17.48 6.99
C ILE A 29 5.22 16.48 5.85
N GLU A 30 6.38 16.36 5.22
CA GLU A 30 6.58 15.51 4.06
C GLU A 30 7.87 14.71 4.22
N ARG A 31 7.81 13.42 3.90
CA ARG A 31 8.96 12.52 3.80
C ARG A 31 8.82 11.65 2.56
N SER A 32 9.95 11.25 2.00
CA SER A 32 9.98 10.44 0.79
C SER A 32 11.04 9.36 0.85
N THR A 33 10.81 8.25 0.17
CA THR A 33 11.79 7.18 0.01
C THR A 33 11.65 6.52 -1.36
N GLU A 34 12.74 5.94 -1.84
CA GLU A 34 12.71 5.05 -3.01
C GLU A 34 12.55 3.60 -2.54
N ILE A 35 11.58 2.91 -3.11
CA ILE A 35 11.29 1.50 -2.86
C ILE A 35 11.60 0.72 -4.14
N ALA A 36 12.43 -0.32 -4.04
CA ALA A 36 12.74 -1.21 -5.15
C ALA A 36 11.59 -2.23 -5.38
N ALA A 37 10.38 -1.71 -5.57
CA ALA A 37 9.18 -2.48 -5.86
C ALA A 37 8.32 -1.72 -6.90
N PRO A 38 7.60 -2.45 -7.78
CA PRO A 38 6.58 -1.88 -8.66
C PRO A 38 5.50 -1.11 -7.88
N ALA A 39 4.96 -0.07 -8.50
CA ALA A 39 4.02 0.84 -7.85
C ALA A 39 2.71 0.14 -7.41
N ASP A 40 2.29 -0.91 -8.12
CA ASP A 40 1.12 -1.71 -7.75
C ASP A 40 1.36 -2.56 -6.50
N VAL A 41 2.58 -3.07 -6.29
CA VAL A 41 2.98 -3.77 -5.06
C VAL A 41 2.92 -2.81 -3.88
N VAL A 42 3.49 -1.62 -4.03
CA VAL A 42 3.46 -0.59 -2.98
C VAL A 42 2.03 -0.16 -2.68
N TYR A 43 1.22 0.07 -3.72
CA TYR A 43 -0.17 0.50 -3.59
C TYR A 43 -1.04 -0.51 -2.83
N ALA A 44 -0.83 -1.81 -3.01
CA ALA A 44 -1.55 -2.86 -2.28
C ALA A 44 -1.39 -2.76 -0.75
N HIS A 45 -0.29 -2.16 -0.27
CA HIS A 45 -0.06 -1.91 1.16
C HIS A 45 -0.69 -0.61 1.69
N LEU A 46 -1.24 0.23 0.80
CA LEU A 46 -1.81 1.54 1.11
C LEU A 46 -3.32 1.60 0.85
N GLU A 47 -3.85 0.73 -0.01
CA GLU A 47 -5.25 0.77 -0.43
C GLU A 47 -6.24 0.33 0.65
N SER A 48 -5.78 -0.20 1.77
CA SER A 48 -6.63 -0.69 2.86
C SER A 48 -6.04 -0.30 4.22
N PRO A 49 -6.87 0.16 5.17
CA PRO A 49 -6.43 0.35 6.56
C PRO A 49 -5.81 -0.92 7.16
N ARG A 50 -6.38 -2.09 6.86
CA ARG A 50 -5.86 -3.38 7.35
C ARG A 50 -4.45 -3.69 6.83
N ALA A 51 -4.17 -3.30 5.59
CA ALA A 51 -2.84 -3.47 5.01
C ALA A 51 -1.82 -2.52 5.66
N MET A 52 -2.28 -1.33 6.08
CA MET A 52 -1.47 -0.36 6.80
C MET A 52 -1.11 -0.81 8.22
N ASP A 53 -1.99 -1.54 8.91
CA ASP A 53 -1.74 -2.06 10.27
C ASP A 53 -0.44 -2.87 10.38
N VAL A 54 -0.07 -3.56 9.31
CA VAL A 54 1.08 -4.46 9.27
C VAL A 54 2.40 -3.70 9.42
N TRP A 55 2.50 -2.52 8.80
CA TRP A 55 3.75 -1.77 8.73
C TRP A 55 3.73 -0.47 9.54
N SER A 56 2.54 0.06 9.85
CA SER A 56 2.33 1.33 10.53
C SER A 56 3.07 1.41 11.88
N PRO A 57 3.84 2.49 12.12
CA PRO A 57 4.59 2.66 13.36
C PRO A 57 3.68 2.95 14.56
N TRP A 58 2.52 3.60 14.34
CA TRP A 58 1.56 3.87 15.43
C TRP A 58 0.98 2.59 16.00
N VAL A 59 0.73 1.58 15.16
CA VAL A 59 0.24 0.29 15.63
C VAL A 59 1.27 -0.38 16.55
N LYS A 60 2.56 -0.30 16.20
CA LYS A 60 3.65 -0.85 17.02
C LYS A 60 3.87 -0.06 18.32
N MET A 61 3.55 1.23 18.34
CA MET A 61 3.76 2.11 19.50
C MET A 61 2.86 1.76 20.69
N ASP A 62 1.63 1.29 20.41
CA ASP A 62 0.60 1.02 21.42
C ASP A 62 0.01 -0.41 21.31
N PRO A 63 0.68 -1.41 21.90
CA PRO A 63 0.21 -2.80 21.82
C PRO A 63 -1.16 -3.05 22.50
N ASP A 64 -1.61 -2.13 23.35
CA ASP A 64 -2.89 -2.23 24.07
C ASP A 64 -4.04 -1.49 23.35
N GLN A 65 -3.79 -0.99 22.13
CA GLN A 65 -4.81 -0.28 21.36
C GLN A 65 -5.94 -1.20 20.89
N LYS A 66 -7.08 -0.60 20.59
CA LYS A 66 -8.20 -1.24 19.92
C LYS A 66 -8.37 -0.64 18.54
N LEU A 67 -8.26 -1.48 17.51
CA LEU A 67 -8.52 -1.13 16.12
C LEU A 67 -9.89 -1.67 15.71
N THR A 68 -10.71 -0.83 15.11
CA THR A 68 -12.02 -1.20 14.54
C THR A 68 -12.06 -0.76 13.10
N HIS A 69 -12.46 -1.68 12.23
CA HIS A 69 -12.51 -1.46 10.79
C HIS A 69 -13.96 -1.41 10.31
N GLU A 70 -14.28 -0.43 9.49
CA GLU A 70 -15.61 -0.18 8.96
C GLU A 70 -15.55 0.16 7.47
N GLY A 71 -16.66 -0.04 6.76
CA GLY A 71 -16.73 0.23 5.32
C GLY A 71 -16.18 -0.92 4.46
N PRO A 72 -15.81 -0.64 3.19
CA PRO A 72 -15.24 -1.62 2.28
C PRO A 72 -13.86 -2.09 2.75
N GLU A 73 -13.42 -3.25 2.24
CA GLU A 73 -12.13 -3.84 2.58
C GLU A 73 -10.94 -3.01 2.09
N SER A 74 -11.08 -2.33 0.95
CA SER A 74 -10.10 -1.43 0.36
C SER A 74 -10.76 -0.27 -0.39
N GLY A 75 -9.98 0.76 -0.67
CA GLY A 75 -10.37 1.91 -1.47
C GLY A 75 -11.22 2.94 -0.72
N VAL A 76 -11.88 3.80 -1.48
CA VAL A 76 -12.62 4.95 -0.95
C VAL A 76 -13.75 4.50 0.00
N GLY A 77 -13.80 5.13 1.18
CA GLY A 77 -14.74 4.84 2.25
C GLY A 77 -14.26 3.75 3.23
N ALA A 78 -13.16 3.06 2.94
CA ALA A 78 -12.53 2.16 3.91
C ALA A 78 -12.06 2.98 5.12
N ARG A 79 -12.50 2.57 6.31
CA ARG A 79 -12.30 3.32 7.55
C ARG A 79 -11.71 2.44 8.63
N GLU A 80 -10.85 3.05 9.43
CA GLU A 80 -10.37 2.51 10.69
C GLU A 80 -10.60 3.52 11.82
N SER A 81 -10.91 3.02 13.01
CA SER A 81 -10.88 3.79 14.24
C SER A 81 -9.95 3.14 15.25
N TRP A 82 -9.15 3.95 15.93
CA TRP A 82 -8.25 3.51 16.99
C TRP A 82 -8.62 4.14 18.34
N GLU A 83 -8.41 3.39 19.41
CA GLU A 83 -8.40 3.91 20.78
C GLU A 83 -7.31 3.21 21.58
N GLY A 84 -6.37 3.98 22.12
CA GLY A 84 -5.24 3.47 22.89
C GLY A 84 -4.71 4.49 23.92
N PRO A 85 -4.06 4.02 25.00
CA PRO A 85 -3.51 4.89 26.04
C PRO A 85 -2.36 5.79 25.57
N LYS A 86 -1.60 5.39 24.55
CA LYS A 86 -0.43 6.15 24.05
C LYS A 86 -0.75 6.93 22.78
N ILE A 87 -1.50 6.33 21.86
CA ILE A 87 -1.84 6.95 20.57
C ILE A 87 -3.13 7.78 20.59
N GLY A 88 -3.83 7.81 21.74
CA GLY A 88 -5.09 8.53 21.91
C GLY A 88 -6.24 7.83 21.18
N ALA A 89 -7.19 8.60 20.70
CA ALA A 89 -8.31 8.06 19.94
C ALA A 89 -8.59 8.89 18.69
N GLY A 90 -8.97 8.22 17.61
CA GLY A 90 -9.26 8.86 16.34
C GLY A 90 -9.71 7.86 15.28
N SER A 91 -9.82 8.35 14.05
CA SER A 91 -10.17 7.53 12.90
C SER A 91 -9.45 7.98 11.64
N LEU A 92 -9.21 7.02 10.75
CA LEU A 92 -8.65 7.19 9.43
C LEU A 92 -9.70 6.74 8.41
N GLU A 93 -9.84 7.48 7.32
CA GLU A 93 -10.74 7.14 6.22
C GLU A 93 -10.04 7.43 4.89
N ILE A 94 -10.06 6.47 3.97
CA ILE A 94 -9.60 6.68 2.60
C ILE A 94 -10.66 7.49 1.86
N VAL A 95 -10.31 8.71 1.44
CA VAL A 95 -11.25 9.64 0.79
C VAL A 95 -11.04 9.72 -0.73
N ALA A 96 -9.84 9.41 -1.21
CA ALA A 96 -9.55 9.24 -2.63
C ALA A 96 -8.46 8.17 -2.82
N ALA A 97 -8.56 7.41 -3.91
CA ALA A 97 -7.56 6.43 -4.29
C ALA A 97 -7.46 6.36 -5.82
N LYS A 98 -6.25 6.53 -6.33
CA LYS A 98 -5.89 6.31 -7.73
C LYS A 98 -4.89 5.14 -7.77
N PRO A 99 -5.26 3.99 -8.36
CA PRO A 99 -4.40 2.80 -8.38
C PRO A 99 -2.98 3.12 -8.82
N SER A 100 -2.00 2.68 -8.02
CA SER A 100 -0.56 2.84 -8.28
C SER A 100 -0.06 4.29 -8.42
N GLU A 101 -0.86 5.29 -8.10
CA GLU A 101 -0.50 6.71 -8.23
C GLU A 101 -0.65 7.46 -6.91
N GLU A 102 -1.78 7.32 -6.23
CA GLU A 102 -2.14 8.22 -5.13
C GLU A 102 -3.15 7.59 -4.16
N VAL A 103 -2.96 7.80 -2.86
CA VAL A 103 -3.96 7.48 -1.83
C VAL A 103 -4.09 8.67 -0.89
N GLU A 104 -5.30 9.22 -0.78
CA GLU A 104 -5.63 10.32 0.11
C GLU A 104 -6.49 9.82 1.26
N MET A 105 -6.12 10.24 2.46
CA MET A 105 -6.77 9.86 3.70
C MET A 105 -7.09 11.06 4.57
N ARG A 106 -8.24 11.01 5.23
CA ARG A 106 -8.61 11.93 6.30
C ARG A 106 -8.35 11.25 7.64
N LEU A 107 -7.59 11.94 8.50
CA LEU A 107 -7.33 11.53 9.87
C LEU A 107 -8.04 12.47 10.82
N ASP A 108 -8.98 11.95 11.60
CA ASP A 108 -9.74 12.67 12.60
C ASP A 108 -9.34 12.19 14.01
N PHE A 109 -8.55 12.98 14.71
CA PHE A 109 -8.21 12.76 16.11
C PHE A 109 -9.34 13.29 16.99
N THR A 110 -9.72 12.51 18.01
CA THR A 110 -10.78 12.86 18.99
C THR A 110 -10.23 13.05 20.41
N LYS A 111 -9.20 12.28 20.81
CA LYS A 111 -8.53 12.38 22.11
C LYS A 111 -7.01 12.36 21.96
N PRO A 112 -6.25 13.09 22.79
CA PRO A 112 -6.71 14.00 23.86
C PRO A 112 -7.22 15.36 23.34
N MET A 113 -6.91 15.70 22.08
CA MET A 113 -7.35 16.93 21.43
C MET A 113 -7.97 16.59 20.07
N GLN A 114 -9.00 17.35 19.69
CA GLN A 114 -9.62 17.20 18.38
C GLN A 114 -8.77 17.87 17.31
N ALA A 115 -8.47 17.13 16.25
CA ALA A 115 -7.76 17.62 15.07
C ALA A 115 -8.16 16.82 13.84
N THR A 116 -8.32 17.50 12.70
CA THR A 116 -8.53 16.87 11.41
C THR A 116 -7.32 17.18 10.53
N ASN A 117 -6.67 16.13 10.05
CA ASN A 117 -5.51 16.19 9.18
C ASN A 117 -5.80 15.43 7.88
N ARG A 118 -5.14 15.84 6.81
CA ARG A 118 -5.13 15.18 5.52
C ARG A 118 -3.78 14.50 5.34
N ALA A 119 -3.77 13.20 5.12
CA ALA A 119 -2.59 12.44 4.74
C ALA A 119 -2.67 12.05 3.27
N LEU A 120 -1.57 12.20 2.55
CA LEU A 120 -1.48 11.94 1.12
C LEU A 120 -0.25 11.10 0.85
N PHE A 121 -0.45 9.98 0.16
CA PHE A 121 0.60 9.15 -0.39
C PHE A 121 0.64 9.36 -1.90
N ILE A 122 1.82 9.66 -2.44
CA ILE A 122 2.07 9.82 -3.87
C ILE A 122 3.10 8.78 -4.28
N LEU A 123 2.76 8.00 -5.30
CA LEU A 123 3.59 6.96 -5.88
C LEU A 123 4.01 7.42 -7.27
N THR A 124 5.30 7.70 -7.44
CA THR A 124 5.88 8.10 -8.72
C THR A 124 6.77 6.97 -9.24
N PRO A 125 6.49 6.37 -10.40
CA PRO A 125 7.36 5.37 -11.00
C PRO A 125 8.80 5.88 -11.18
N ALA A 126 9.79 5.10 -10.78
CA ALA A 126 11.20 5.44 -10.81
C ALA A 126 12.04 4.25 -11.31
N GLY A 127 12.02 4.03 -12.63
CA GLY A 127 12.70 2.89 -13.25
C GLY A 127 12.02 1.56 -12.88
N GLU A 128 12.76 0.65 -12.24
CA GLU A 128 12.23 -0.62 -11.72
C GLU A 128 11.61 -0.49 -10.32
N GLY A 129 11.69 0.69 -9.70
CA GLY A 129 11.15 0.97 -8.38
C GLY A 129 10.10 2.07 -8.39
N THR A 130 9.72 2.50 -7.19
CA THR A 130 8.72 3.54 -6.95
C THR A 130 9.25 4.55 -5.95
N HIS A 131 9.20 5.83 -6.30
CA HIS A 131 9.41 6.92 -5.37
C HIS A 131 8.10 7.19 -4.62
N VAL A 132 8.11 6.99 -3.31
CA VAL A 132 6.94 7.16 -2.44
C VAL A 132 7.11 8.40 -1.60
N THR A 133 6.16 9.32 -1.71
CA THR A 133 6.07 10.52 -0.87
C THR A 133 4.88 10.37 0.08
N TRP A 134 5.13 10.57 1.37
CA TRP A 134 4.10 10.67 2.40
C TRP A 134 4.06 12.09 2.92
N ARG A 135 2.95 12.76 2.67
CA ARG A 135 2.66 14.11 3.14
C ARG A 135 1.50 14.08 4.12
N MET A 136 1.60 14.89 5.17
CA MET A 136 0.51 15.19 6.08
C MET A 136 0.36 16.69 6.22
N GLU A 137 -0.86 17.18 6.11
CA GLU A 137 -1.21 18.59 6.29
C GLU A 137 -2.42 18.74 7.21
N GLY A 138 -2.46 19.83 7.96
CA GLY A 138 -3.51 20.04 8.94
C GLY A 138 -3.55 21.46 9.48
N ALA A 139 -4.64 21.79 10.17
CA ALA A 139 -4.84 23.09 10.80
C ALA A 139 -4.27 23.10 12.22
N ASN A 140 -3.44 24.11 12.51
CA ASN A 140 -2.91 24.38 13.83
C ASN A 140 -3.79 25.38 14.58
N ASN A 141 -4.62 24.86 15.49
CA ASN A 141 -5.37 25.70 16.43
C ASN A 141 -4.42 26.38 17.45
N PHE A 142 -4.93 27.27 18.30
CA PHE A 142 -4.09 28.02 19.24
C PHE A 142 -3.26 27.11 20.17
N VAL A 143 -3.79 25.95 20.55
CA VAL A 143 -3.07 24.95 21.36
C VAL A 143 -1.98 24.25 20.55
N GLY A 144 -2.27 23.87 19.30
CA GLY A 144 -1.28 23.32 18.36
C GLY A 144 -0.14 24.30 18.06
N LYS A 145 -0.45 25.58 17.89
CA LYS A 145 0.55 26.67 17.76
C LYS A 145 1.42 26.84 19.01
N ALA A 146 0.84 26.67 20.20
CA ALA A 146 1.61 26.70 21.43
C ALA A 146 2.50 25.45 21.57
N ALA A 147 1.98 24.27 21.19
CA ALA A 147 2.73 23.03 21.19
C ALA A 147 3.90 23.07 20.20
N SER A 148 3.74 23.66 19.01
CA SER A 148 4.80 23.76 18.01
C SER A 148 5.98 24.65 18.44
N LEU A 149 5.80 25.54 19.42
CA LEU A 149 6.88 26.34 20.01
C LEU A 149 7.73 25.56 21.02
N VAL A 150 7.17 24.49 21.59
CA VAL A 150 7.82 23.68 22.64
C VAL A 150 8.26 22.32 22.10
N MET A 151 7.58 21.80 21.08
CA MET A 151 7.83 20.52 20.44
C MET A 151 8.11 20.73 18.95
N ASN A 152 9.23 20.16 18.49
CA ASN A 152 9.55 20.14 17.07
C ASN A 152 8.73 19.03 16.38
N MET A 153 7.49 19.36 16.01
CA MET A 153 6.54 18.41 15.41
C MET A 153 7.09 17.81 14.11
N ASP A 154 7.84 18.55 13.29
CA ASP A 154 8.47 18.00 12.09
C ASP A 154 9.48 16.90 12.45
N GLN A 155 10.29 17.10 13.48
CA GLN A 155 11.26 16.09 13.89
C GLN A 155 10.59 14.84 14.47
N THR A 156 9.60 15.01 15.36
CA THR A 156 8.94 13.87 16.01
C THR A 156 8.03 13.11 15.04
N VAL A 157 7.11 13.81 14.36
CA VAL A 157 6.16 13.18 13.43
C VAL A 157 6.87 12.74 12.15
N GLY A 158 7.81 13.55 11.65
CA GLY A 158 8.63 13.19 10.48
C GLY A 158 9.51 11.97 10.74
N GLY A 159 10.07 11.82 11.95
CA GLY A 159 10.78 10.59 12.34
C GLY A 159 9.89 9.36 12.31
N THR A 160 8.65 9.47 12.81
CA THR A 160 7.65 8.39 12.69
C THR A 160 7.31 8.08 11.23
N PHE A 161 7.23 9.09 10.35
CA PHE A 161 6.99 8.85 8.92
C PHE A 161 8.17 8.13 8.27
N GLU A 162 9.41 8.48 8.63
CA GLU A 162 10.62 7.78 8.15
C GLU A 162 10.62 6.31 8.59
N GLU A 163 10.27 6.02 9.84
CA GLU A 163 10.12 4.64 10.35
C GLU A 163 9.02 3.85 9.61
N GLY A 164 7.89 4.51 9.35
CA GLY A 164 6.79 3.94 8.58
C GLY A 164 7.19 3.64 7.12
N LEU A 165 7.81 4.60 6.45
CA LEU A 165 8.33 4.44 5.08
C LEU A 165 9.40 3.36 4.99
N ALA A 166 10.27 3.23 6.01
CA ALA A 166 11.24 2.15 6.08
C ALA A 166 10.58 0.77 6.25
N SER A 167 9.54 0.68 7.08
CA SER A 167 8.75 -0.56 7.25
C SER A 167 8.02 -0.94 5.97
N LEU A 168 7.37 0.04 5.31
CA LEU A 168 6.70 -0.13 4.03
C LEU A 168 7.67 -0.60 2.94
N LYS A 169 8.85 0.03 2.86
CA LYS A 169 9.92 -0.35 1.93
C LYS A 169 10.32 -1.82 2.11
N SER A 170 10.62 -2.22 3.35
CA SER A 170 11.01 -3.60 3.62
C SER A 170 9.94 -4.61 3.23
N LEU A 171 8.67 -4.29 3.45
CA LEU A 171 7.56 -5.19 3.15
C LEU A 171 7.34 -5.29 1.64
N ALA A 172 7.26 -4.15 0.95
CA ALA A 172 7.01 -4.09 -0.49
C ALA A 172 8.15 -4.72 -1.31
N GLU A 173 9.41 -4.51 -0.93
CA GLU A 173 10.56 -5.13 -1.61
C GLU A 173 10.57 -6.66 -1.43
N SER A 174 10.17 -7.15 -0.25
CA SER A 174 10.02 -8.58 0.00
C SER A 174 8.92 -9.20 -0.88
N ASP A 175 7.76 -8.54 -0.96
CA ASP A 175 6.63 -9.03 -1.74
C ASP A 175 6.89 -8.95 -3.25
N ALA A 176 7.57 -7.90 -3.72
CA ALA A 176 8.01 -7.78 -5.11
C ALA A 176 8.98 -8.91 -5.49
N LYS A 177 9.93 -9.23 -4.62
CA LYS A 177 10.86 -10.34 -4.83
C LYS A 177 10.13 -11.68 -4.88
N ALA A 178 9.22 -11.94 -3.94
CA ALA A 178 8.44 -13.18 -3.90
C ALA A 178 7.59 -13.36 -5.17
N ARG A 179 7.00 -12.28 -5.67
CA ARG A 179 6.25 -12.28 -6.94
C ARG A 179 7.14 -12.61 -8.12
N ALA A 180 8.30 -11.96 -8.23
CA ALA A 180 9.25 -12.23 -9.31
C ALA A 180 9.75 -13.69 -9.31
N GLU A 181 9.98 -14.28 -8.13
CA GLU A 181 10.35 -15.71 -8.00
C GLU A 181 9.21 -16.64 -8.46
N GLN A 182 7.96 -16.32 -8.12
CA GLN A 182 6.79 -17.08 -8.56
C GLN A 182 6.59 -17.00 -10.09
N GLU A 183 6.75 -15.82 -10.68
CA GLU A 183 6.66 -15.61 -12.12
C GLU A 183 7.77 -16.36 -12.87
N ALA A 184 9.00 -16.32 -12.37
CA ALA A 184 10.12 -17.07 -12.94
C ALA A 184 9.90 -18.59 -12.86
N ALA A 185 9.37 -19.09 -11.74
CA ALA A 185 9.03 -20.50 -11.57
C ALA A 185 7.89 -20.93 -12.51
N ALA A 186 6.86 -20.09 -12.69
CA ALA A 186 5.76 -20.35 -13.62
C ALA A 186 6.22 -20.36 -15.08
N ALA A 187 7.13 -19.45 -15.46
CA ALA A 187 7.74 -19.41 -16.79
C ALA A 187 8.59 -20.67 -17.05
N ALA A 188 9.35 -21.15 -16.06
CA ALA A 188 10.12 -22.38 -16.17
C ALA A 188 9.23 -23.63 -16.32
N ALA A 189 8.12 -23.70 -15.59
CA ALA A 189 7.16 -24.81 -15.66
C ALA A 189 6.42 -24.87 -17.02
N THR A 190 6.07 -23.71 -17.57
CA THR A 190 5.42 -23.61 -18.89
C THR A 190 6.40 -23.91 -20.04
N ALA A 191 7.66 -23.49 -19.94
CA ALA A 191 8.71 -23.84 -20.91
C ALA A 191 9.04 -25.34 -20.94
N GLY A 192 8.94 -26.05 -19.81
CA GLY A 192 9.18 -27.49 -19.72
C GLY A 192 8.07 -28.37 -20.32
N THR A 193 6.88 -27.82 -20.57
CA THR A 193 5.71 -28.59 -21.04
C THR A 193 5.57 -28.63 -22.57
N GLY A 194 6.37 -27.84 -23.30
CA GLY A 194 6.26 -27.71 -24.76
C GLY A 194 7.16 -28.60 -25.62
N SER A 195 8.01 -29.46 -25.06
CA SER A 195 9.11 -30.09 -25.82
C SER A 195 9.10 -31.62 -25.93
N THR A 196 7.99 -32.30 -25.63
CA THR A 196 7.93 -33.76 -25.71
C THR A 196 6.75 -34.24 -26.57
N MET A 197 6.64 -33.77 -27.81
CA MET A 197 5.99 -34.62 -28.82
C MET A 197 7.00 -35.72 -29.14
N THR A 198 6.79 -36.88 -28.54
CA THR A 198 7.72 -38.00 -28.64
C THR A 198 7.77 -38.52 -30.08
N LEU A 199 8.91 -39.08 -30.50
CA LEU A 199 9.06 -39.77 -31.78
C LEU A 199 8.00 -40.88 -31.99
N GLU A 200 7.43 -41.39 -30.89
CA GLU A 200 6.36 -42.38 -30.87
C GLU A 200 5.00 -41.78 -31.26
N GLU A 201 4.65 -40.60 -30.74
CA GLU A 201 3.45 -39.85 -31.14
C GLU A 201 3.55 -39.34 -32.58
N MET A 202 4.75 -38.93 -33.01
CA MET A 202 5.00 -38.51 -34.40
C MET A 202 4.88 -39.69 -35.38
N LYS A 203 5.31 -40.90 -34.98
CA LYS A 203 5.11 -42.13 -35.78
C LYS A 203 3.66 -42.58 -35.80
N SER A 204 2.94 -42.43 -34.69
CA SER A 204 1.52 -42.78 -34.59
C SER A 204 0.65 -41.86 -35.47
N ALA A 205 0.97 -40.56 -35.54
CA ALA A 205 0.26 -39.62 -36.43
C ALA A 205 0.59 -39.81 -37.93
N LEU A 206 1.68 -40.52 -38.26
CA LEU A 206 2.15 -40.75 -39.63
C LEU A 206 1.88 -42.19 -40.16
N GLY A 207 1.29 -43.09 -39.37
CA GLY A 207 0.71 -44.35 -39.86
C GLY A 207 -0.81 -44.20 -39.90
N GLU A 208 -1.54 -44.45 -40.98
CA GLU A 208 -1.40 -45.52 -41.96
C GLU A 208 -1.64 -44.99 -43.38
N MET A 209 -0.62 -45.03 -44.24
CA MET A 209 -0.85 -45.02 -45.69
C MET A 209 -1.20 -46.45 -46.12
N PRO A 210 -2.28 -46.68 -46.90
CA PRO A 210 -2.61 -48.01 -47.37
C PRO A 210 -1.49 -48.55 -48.27
N GLU A 211 -0.93 -49.70 -47.88
CA GLU A 211 -0.05 -50.49 -48.73
C GLU A 211 -0.85 -51.03 -49.94
N ASP A 212 -0.23 -50.86 -51.11
CA ASP A 212 -0.47 -51.53 -52.39
C ASP A 212 -1.46 -50.88 -53.39
N PRO A 213 -0.97 -50.07 -54.34
CA PRO A 213 -1.74 -49.59 -55.48
C PRO A 213 -1.96 -50.64 -56.60
N ASN A 214 -1.59 -51.91 -56.40
CA ASN A 214 -1.58 -52.91 -57.47
C ASN A 214 -2.27 -54.25 -57.13
N ALA A 215 -3.17 -54.27 -56.15
CA ALA A 215 -4.01 -55.45 -55.88
C ALA A 215 -4.99 -55.71 -57.05
N PRO A 216 -5.00 -56.91 -57.66
CA PRO A 216 -5.87 -57.23 -58.81
C PRO A 216 -7.34 -57.37 -58.39
N PRO A 217 -8.31 -57.11 -59.30
CA PRO A 217 -9.72 -57.19 -58.98
C PRO A 217 -10.14 -58.63 -58.72
N ALA A 218 -10.84 -58.85 -57.60
CA ALA A 218 -11.42 -60.15 -57.26
C ALA A 218 -12.53 -60.53 -58.25
N ASP A 219 -12.36 -61.71 -58.85
CA ASP A 219 -13.29 -62.38 -59.75
C ASP A 219 -14.69 -62.53 -59.14
N ALA A 220 -15.71 -62.13 -59.92
CA ALA A 220 -17.10 -62.35 -59.59
C ALA A 220 -17.46 -63.82 -59.84
N ALA A 221 -17.38 -64.64 -58.78
CA ALA A 221 -17.89 -66.00 -58.79
C ALA A 221 -19.43 -66.00 -58.73
N THR A 222 -20.02 -66.47 -59.82
CA THR A 222 -21.40 -66.91 -60.03
C THR A 222 -21.92 -67.78 -58.87
N PRO A 223 -23.12 -67.55 -58.31
CA PRO A 223 -23.79 -68.53 -57.46
C PRO A 223 -24.44 -69.66 -58.30
N PRO A 224 -24.41 -70.92 -57.84
CA PRO A 224 -25.13 -72.00 -58.51
C PRO A 224 -26.63 -71.96 -58.20
N ALA A 225 -27.38 -72.59 -59.10
CA ALA A 225 -28.81 -72.81 -59.05
C ALA A 225 -29.25 -73.69 -57.87
N GLU A 226 -30.50 -73.47 -57.41
CA GLU A 226 -31.37 -74.53 -56.88
C GLU A 226 -32.84 -74.11 -57.06
N GLU A 227 -33.70 -75.13 -57.07
CA GLU A 227 -35.08 -75.29 -57.56
C GLU A 227 -36.14 -74.19 -57.28
#